data_AF-A0A956F5T8-F1
#
_entry.id   AF-A0A956F5T8-F1
#
_cell.length_a   1.000
_cell.length_b   1.000
_cell.length_c   1.000
_cell.angle_alpha   90.00
_cell.angle_beta   90.00
_cell.angle_gamma   90.00
#
_symmetry.space_group_name_H-M   'P 1'
#
loop_
_entity.id
_entity.type
_entity.pdbx_description
1 polymer ?
#
loop_
_entity_poly.entity_id
_entity_poly.type
_entity_poly.pdbx_seq_one_letter_code
_entity_poly.pdbx_strand_id
1 'polypeptide(L)'
;MGERAPRVLLGVSGGIAAYKAPELVRALVGAGIEVQVVMTPAARAFTTELSLSTVSRRPVRVEILDAAEEGTVGHIELADWPDLVVVAPATADLMARAAAGMADDLLSTVLLATRAPVLWAPAMNTNMWRHPATQHNLGVLAGRGAVFVGPDRGELACGWVGEGRMIDPPVIVARARELLASEERGPERSWQGRRVLVSAGPTRAYLDPVRFLTNASTGAMGFAIAEVAARRGADVTLVAGPVERATPAGVRRVDVETAEQMLEALDAELRAGPCDLVAMVAAVADLRPRDPSAGKLDKQALVAAMAGGAWEEGVDVLATLAQRHRDGTFFLGFGAQTVDEGQEVRARLLEAGRDKLRRKGCDAIFVNRVGVPGVGFGSDTNTGLLVTRDDEVHDAGAPRPKVELAGWLLDRLRQEARR
;
A
#
# COMPACT_ATOMS: atom_id res chain seq x y z
N MET A 1 14.69 -25.94 3.74
CA MET A 1 15.23 -25.47 2.44
C MET A 1 16.06 -24.24 2.77
N GLY A 2 17.38 -24.25 2.54
CA GLY A 2 18.27 -23.17 3.02
C GLY A 2 17.85 -21.82 2.43
N GLU A 3 17.58 -20.85 3.28
CA GLU A 3 17.15 -19.51 2.87
C GLU A 3 18.29 -18.84 2.10
N ARG A 4 18.02 -18.41 0.86
CA ARG A 4 19.02 -17.75 0.01
C ARG A 4 19.37 -16.39 0.62
N ALA A 5 20.65 -16.06 0.70
CA ALA A 5 21.11 -14.76 1.16
C ALA A 5 20.47 -13.62 0.33
N PRO A 6 19.95 -12.55 0.98
CA PRO A 6 19.44 -11.38 0.27
C PRO A 6 20.50 -10.74 -0.62
N ARG A 7 20.09 -10.22 -1.77
CA ARG A 7 20.98 -9.63 -2.77
C ARG A 7 20.78 -8.12 -2.88
N VAL A 8 21.87 -7.37 -2.75
CA VAL A 8 21.89 -5.91 -2.90
C VAL A 8 22.77 -5.50 -4.06
N LEU A 9 22.23 -4.73 -4.99
CA LEU A 9 23.03 -4.00 -5.96
C LEU A 9 23.36 -2.62 -5.38
N LEU A 10 24.65 -2.35 -5.18
CA LEU A 10 25.14 -1.06 -4.69
C LEU A 10 25.60 -0.19 -5.87
N GLY A 11 24.83 0.85 -6.17
CA GLY A 11 25.19 1.91 -7.10
C GLY A 11 26.04 3.00 -6.42
N VAL A 12 27.25 3.23 -6.92
CA VAL A 12 28.16 4.27 -6.41
C VAL A 12 28.29 5.39 -7.43
N SER A 13 27.84 6.60 -7.06
CA SER A 13 27.92 7.78 -7.91
C SER A 13 29.11 8.71 -7.59
N GLY A 14 29.44 9.61 -8.52
CA GLY A 14 30.59 10.50 -8.43
C GLY A 14 30.43 11.66 -7.45
N GLY A 15 30.64 11.41 -6.15
CA GLY A 15 30.70 12.45 -5.13
C GLY A 15 31.71 12.11 -4.04
N ILE A 16 32.18 13.11 -3.29
CA ILE A 16 33.21 12.92 -2.27
C ILE A 16 32.88 11.79 -1.29
N ALA A 17 31.60 11.63 -0.90
CA ALA A 17 31.16 10.60 0.02
C ALA A 17 31.32 9.15 -0.50
N ALA A 18 31.70 8.94 -1.76
CA ALA A 18 32.03 7.62 -2.30
C ALA A 18 33.21 6.94 -1.58
N TYR A 19 34.06 7.70 -0.85
CA TYR A 19 35.08 7.08 0.03
C TYR A 19 34.46 6.22 1.15
N LYS A 20 33.18 6.45 1.52
CA LYS A 20 32.44 5.63 2.50
C LYS A 20 31.94 4.30 1.92
N ALA A 21 31.97 4.12 0.59
CA ALA A 21 31.41 2.94 -0.06
C ALA A 21 32.08 1.61 0.37
N PRO A 22 33.42 1.49 0.51
CA PRO A 22 34.01 0.25 0.98
C PRO A 22 33.57 -0.17 2.38
N GLU A 23 33.33 0.79 3.28
CA GLU A 23 32.78 0.54 4.61
C GLU A 23 31.33 0.06 4.54
N LEU A 24 30.51 0.70 3.71
CA LEU A 24 29.13 0.29 3.47
C LEU A 24 29.04 -1.14 2.91
N VAL A 25 29.86 -1.47 1.91
CA VAL A 25 29.92 -2.84 1.37
C VAL A 25 30.30 -3.83 2.46
N ARG A 26 31.34 -3.54 3.25
CA ARG A 26 31.76 -4.41 4.35
C ARG A 26 30.65 -4.62 5.38
N ALA A 27 29.89 -3.58 5.69
CA ALA A 27 28.77 -3.64 6.64
C ALA A 27 27.58 -4.45 6.09
N LEU A 28 27.24 -4.30 4.80
CA LEU A 28 26.21 -5.12 4.14
C LEU A 28 26.62 -6.61 4.09
N VAL A 29 27.85 -6.90 3.66
CA VAL A 29 28.39 -8.27 3.63
C VAL A 29 28.44 -8.87 5.03
N GLY A 30 28.84 -8.09 6.04
CA GLY A 30 28.81 -8.50 7.45
C GLY A 30 27.42 -8.80 7.98
N ALA A 31 26.37 -8.24 7.38
CA ALA A 31 24.97 -8.54 7.67
C ALA A 31 24.43 -9.77 6.91
N GLY A 32 25.28 -10.52 6.19
CA GLY A 32 24.89 -11.70 5.43
C GLY A 32 24.25 -11.41 4.08
N ILE A 33 24.42 -10.20 3.54
CA ILE A 33 23.86 -9.77 2.26
C ILE A 33 24.91 -9.97 1.15
N GLU A 34 24.51 -10.58 0.03
CA GLU A 34 25.32 -10.63 -1.18
C GLU A 34 25.32 -9.25 -1.87
N VAL A 35 26.50 -8.67 -2.12
CA VAL A 35 26.60 -7.32 -2.69
C VAL A 35 27.24 -7.34 -4.08
N GLN A 36 26.51 -6.87 -5.09
CA GLN A 36 27.05 -6.56 -6.43
C GLN A 36 27.22 -5.05 -6.56
N VAL A 37 28.42 -4.59 -6.91
CA VAL A 37 28.69 -3.15 -7.03
C VAL A 37 28.62 -2.72 -8.49
N VAL A 38 27.95 -1.59 -8.74
CA VAL A 38 27.96 -0.86 -10.01
C VAL A 38 28.45 0.57 -9.75
N MET A 39 29.48 1.01 -10.46
CA MET A 39 30.02 2.36 -10.34
C MET A 39 29.69 3.20 -11.57
N THR A 40 29.32 4.46 -11.36
CA THR A 40 29.35 5.44 -12.45
C THR A 40 30.80 5.75 -12.84
N PRO A 41 31.07 6.19 -14.09
CA PRO A 41 32.40 6.63 -14.49
C PRO A 41 33.01 7.69 -13.55
N ALA A 42 32.18 8.63 -13.08
CA ALA A 42 32.60 9.69 -12.15
C ALA A 42 33.01 9.19 -10.75
N ALA A 43 32.48 8.04 -10.30
CA ALA A 43 32.83 7.47 -9.00
C ALA A 43 34.28 6.96 -8.94
N ARG A 44 34.88 6.60 -10.08
CA ARG A 44 36.27 6.12 -10.18
C ARG A 44 37.30 7.16 -9.72
N ALA A 45 36.93 8.44 -9.71
CA ALA A 45 37.78 9.52 -9.19
C ALA A 45 37.85 9.57 -7.65
N PHE A 46 36.92 8.91 -6.95
CA PHE A 46 36.79 9.00 -5.48
C PHE A 46 37.04 7.68 -4.76
N THR A 47 36.84 6.55 -5.43
CA THR A 47 37.13 5.21 -4.91
C THR A 47 37.49 4.27 -6.06
N THR A 48 38.16 3.16 -5.76
CA THR A 48 38.68 2.26 -6.80
C THR A 48 37.87 0.97 -6.91
N GLU A 49 37.79 0.44 -8.13
CA GLU A 49 37.17 -0.86 -8.39
C GLU A 49 37.82 -1.98 -7.57
N LEU A 50 39.15 -1.95 -7.40
CA LEU A 50 39.90 -2.93 -6.61
C LEU A 50 39.50 -2.89 -5.13
N SER A 51 39.34 -1.70 -4.55
CA SER A 51 38.89 -1.58 -3.16
C SER A 51 37.51 -2.18 -2.97
N LEU A 52 36.57 -1.89 -3.87
CA LEU A 52 35.19 -2.37 -3.78
C LEU A 52 35.04 -3.85 -4.12
N SER A 53 35.80 -4.36 -5.10
CA SER A 53 35.79 -5.79 -5.45
C SER A 53 36.34 -6.66 -4.33
N THR A 54 37.37 -6.16 -3.61
CA THR A 54 37.95 -6.86 -2.46
C THR A 54 36.93 -7.02 -1.33
N VAL A 55 36.20 -5.96 -0.97
CA VAL A 55 35.23 -6.02 0.14
C VAL A 55 33.89 -6.66 -0.24
N SER A 56 33.47 -6.58 -1.52
CA SER A 56 32.26 -7.25 -2.01
C SER A 56 32.48 -8.72 -2.38
N ARG A 57 33.74 -9.11 -2.61
CA ARG A 57 34.13 -10.43 -3.15
C ARG A 57 33.51 -10.72 -4.52
N ARG A 58 33.19 -9.68 -5.29
CA ARG A 58 32.63 -9.73 -6.64
C ARG A 58 33.30 -8.69 -7.55
N PRO A 59 33.36 -8.93 -8.87
CA PRO A 59 33.82 -7.90 -9.79
C PRO A 59 32.90 -6.68 -9.74
N VAL A 60 33.48 -5.48 -9.81
CA VAL A 60 32.73 -4.22 -9.90
C VAL A 60 32.34 -4.00 -11.36
N ARG A 61 31.10 -3.59 -11.61
CA ARG A 61 30.63 -3.28 -12.97
C ARG A 61 30.64 -1.79 -13.22
N VAL A 62 31.01 -1.36 -14.43
CA VAL A 62 31.15 0.05 -14.79
C VAL A 62 30.53 0.35 -16.14
N GLU A 63 30.86 -0.43 -17.17
CA GLU A 63 30.47 -0.15 -18.55
C GLU A 63 29.23 -0.94 -18.97
N ILE A 64 28.39 -0.33 -19.82
CA ILE A 64 27.20 -0.99 -20.41
C ILE A 64 27.62 -2.13 -21.34
N LEU A 65 28.70 -1.93 -22.08
CA LEU A 65 29.25 -2.84 -23.07
C LEU A 65 30.61 -3.31 -22.57
N ASP A 66 30.65 -4.47 -21.92
CA ASP A 66 31.90 -5.11 -21.53
C ASP A 66 32.22 -6.25 -22.50
N ALA A 67 33.32 -6.10 -23.24
CA ALA A 67 33.79 -7.10 -24.19
C ALA A 67 34.17 -8.43 -23.52
N ALA A 68 34.42 -8.44 -22.20
CA ALA A 68 34.66 -9.66 -21.44
C ALA A 68 33.37 -10.46 -21.15
N GLU A 69 32.19 -9.91 -21.46
CA GLU A 69 30.87 -10.47 -21.14
C GLU A 69 30.01 -10.74 -22.39
N GLU A 70 30.66 -11.16 -23.48
CA GLU A 70 29.99 -11.56 -24.73
C GLU A 70 29.00 -12.71 -24.49
N GLY A 71 27.69 -12.42 -24.57
CA GLY A 71 26.64 -13.44 -24.70
C GLY A 71 25.31 -13.16 -24.00
N THR A 72 25.23 -12.23 -23.05
CA THR A 72 23.97 -11.90 -22.32
C THR A 72 23.70 -10.41 -22.29
N VAL A 73 22.43 -10.02 -22.12
CA VAL A 73 22.03 -8.60 -21.96
C VAL A 73 22.37 -8.17 -20.52
N GLY A 74 23.66 -7.96 -20.25
CA GLY A 74 24.20 -7.86 -18.88
C GLY A 74 23.55 -6.80 -17.99
N HIS A 75 23.05 -5.70 -18.54
CA HIS A 75 22.32 -4.68 -17.77
C HIS A 75 20.93 -5.15 -17.30
N ILE A 76 20.24 -6.02 -18.05
CA ILE A 76 18.94 -6.60 -17.63
C ILE A 76 19.17 -7.66 -16.57
N GLU A 77 20.18 -8.51 -16.72
CA GLU A 77 20.54 -9.49 -15.70
C GLU A 77 20.92 -8.80 -14.39
N LEU A 78 21.71 -7.73 -14.45
CA LEU A 78 22.03 -6.90 -13.28
C LEU A 78 20.80 -6.21 -12.68
N ALA A 79 19.82 -5.82 -13.50
CA ALA A 79 18.59 -5.19 -13.04
C ALA A 79 17.61 -6.16 -12.36
N ASP A 80 17.60 -7.43 -12.79
CA ASP A 80 16.76 -8.50 -12.24
C ASP A 80 17.42 -9.26 -11.07
N TRP A 81 18.75 -9.15 -10.93
CA TRP A 81 19.51 -9.84 -9.88
C TRP A 81 19.23 -9.42 -8.43
N PRO A 82 19.08 -8.11 -8.09
CA PRO A 82 18.96 -7.67 -6.70
C PRO A 82 17.55 -7.81 -6.14
N ASP A 83 17.48 -8.06 -4.83
CA ASP A 83 16.24 -7.92 -4.03
C ASP A 83 16.04 -6.45 -3.57
N LEU A 84 17.12 -5.66 -3.55
CA LEU A 84 17.14 -4.22 -3.25
C LEU A 84 18.29 -3.53 -4.01
N VAL A 85 18.03 -2.36 -4.57
CA VAL A 85 19.08 -1.46 -5.07
C VAL A 85 19.36 -0.38 -4.04
N VAL A 86 20.63 -0.14 -3.73
CA VAL A 86 21.08 0.96 -2.86
C VAL A 86 21.95 1.91 -3.66
N VAL A 87 21.63 3.20 -3.68
CA VAL A 87 22.44 4.23 -4.35
C VAL A 87 23.12 5.11 -3.30
N ALA A 88 24.44 4.98 -3.18
CA ALA A 88 25.21 5.51 -2.06
C ALA A 88 26.67 5.82 -2.46
N PRO A 89 27.06 7.11 -2.58
CA PRO A 89 26.19 8.28 -2.48
C PRO A 89 25.22 8.38 -3.67
N ALA A 90 24.07 8.98 -3.44
CA ALA A 90 23.19 9.51 -4.48
C ALA A 90 23.46 11.01 -4.68
N THR A 91 24.19 11.36 -5.75
CA THR A 91 24.46 12.76 -6.09
C THR A 91 23.24 13.43 -6.72
N ALA A 92 23.21 14.77 -6.72
CA ALA A 92 22.16 15.53 -7.40
C ALA A 92 22.07 15.18 -8.90
N ASP A 93 23.21 14.96 -9.55
CA ASP A 93 23.29 14.55 -10.96
C ASP A 93 22.59 13.21 -11.22
N LEU A 94 22.93 12.17 -10.46
CA LEU A 94 22.32 10.85 -10.66
C LEU A 94 20.83 10.88 -10.34
N MET A 95 20.41 11.62 -9.30
CA MET A 95 19.00 11.81 -8.99
C MET A 95 18.25 12.54 -10.12
N ALA A 96 18.87 13.54 -10.75
CA ALA A 96 18.29 14.25 -11.89
C ALA A 96 18.14 13.34 -13.11
N ARG A 97 19.18 12.57 -13.44
CA ARG A 97 19.14 11.60 -14.56
C ARG A 97 18.09 10.52 -14.34
N ALA A 98 17.99 9.98 -13.13
CA ALA A 98 16.96 8.99 -12.79
C ALA A 98 15.54 9.59 -12.82
N ALA A 99 15.35 10.82 -12.34
CA ALA A 99 14.06 11.51 -12.42
C ALA A 99 13.64 11.74 -13.89
N ALA A 100 14.58 12.14 -14.74
CA ALA A 100 14.38 12.32 -16.17
C ALA A 100 14.23 11.01 -16.97
N GLY A 101 14.59 9.86 -16.39
CA GLY A 101 14.55 8.56 -17.07
C GLY A 101 15.69 8.38 -18.09
N MET A 102 16.85 8.99 -17.84
CA MET A 102 18.05 8.81 -18.67
C MET A 102 18.71 7.45 -18.38
N ALA A 103 19.24 6.81 -19.43
CA ALA A 103 19.91 5.50 -19.39
C ALA A 103 21.21 5.55 -20.20
N ASP A 104 22.07 6.50 -19.84
CA ASP A 104 23.32 6.87 -20.53
C ASP A 104 24.58 6.24 -19.92
N ASP A 105 24.48 5.62 -18.74
CA ASP A 105 25.53 4.77 -18.14
C ASP A 105 24.92 3.47 -17.59
N LEU A 106 25.78 2.54 -17.14
CA LEU A 106 25.32 1.23 -16.67
C LEU A 106 24.38 1.37 -15.45
N LEU A 107 24.70 2.25 -14.51
CA LEU A 107 23.91 2.43 -13.30
C LEU A 107 22.55 3.06 -13.62
N SER A 108 22.51 4.11 -14.43
CA SER A 108 21.26 4.76 -14.84
C SER A 108 20.37 3.82 -15.67
N THR A 109 20.97 2.99 -16.53
CA THR A 109 20.27 1.93 -17.27
C THR A 109 19.68 0.87 -16.33
N VAL A 110 20.45 0.38 -15.37
CA VAL A 110 19.98 -0.59 -14.36
C VAL A 110 18.84 0.00 -13.52
N LEU A 111 18.97 1.27 -13.10
CA LEU A 111 17.93 1.95 -12.32
C LEU A 111 16.63 2.13 -13.09
N LEU A 112 16.69 2.31 -14.41
CA LEU A 112 15.51 2.40 -15.26
C LEU A 112 14.86 1.03 -15.50
N ALA A 113 15.66 -0.04 -15.54
CA ALA A 113 15.19 -1.40 -15.84
C ALA A 113 14.75 -2.20 -14.61
N THR A 114 15.30 -1.91 -13.43
CA THR A 114 15.10 -2.74 -12.24
C THR A 114 13.66 -2.72 -11.74
N ARG A 115 13.22 -3.86 -11.21
CA ARG A 115 11.93 -4.02 -10.53
C ARG A 115 12.08 -4.04 -9.01
N ALA A 116 13.31 -4.07 -8.51
CA ALA A 116 13.60 -4.07 -7.09
C ALA A 116 13.36 -2.66 -6.51
N PRO A 117 12.98 -2.54 -5.23
CA PRO A 117 12.93 -1.25 -4.55
C PRO A 117 14.30 -0.57 -4.61
N VAL A 118 14.30 0.76 -4.66
CA VAL A 118 15.54 1.56 -4.70
C VAL A 118 15.63 2.45 -3.46
N LEU A 119 16.67 2.23 -2.66
CA LEU A 119 17.04 3.03 -1.51
C LEU A 119 18.13 4.04 -1.90
N TRP A 120 17.81 5.32 -1.80
CA TRP A 120 18.70 6.43 -2.13
C TRP A 120 19.30 7.01 -0.85
N ALA A 121 20.63 7.16 -0.81
CA ALA A 121 21.36 7.84 0.26
C ALA A 121 21.97 9.14 -0.27
N PRO A 122 21.23 10.27 -0.27
CA PRO A 122 21.68 11.51 -0.89
C PRO A 122 22.96 12.05 -0.25
N ALA A 123 23.85 12.60 -1.10
CA ALA A 123 25.06 13.28 -0.63
C ALA A 123 25.45 14.41 -1.58
N MET A 124 25.38 15.65 -1.10
CA MET A 124 25.69 16.85 -1.88
C MET A 124 25.86 18.07 -0.97
N ASN A 125 26.34 19.18 -1.54
CA ASN A 125 26.39 20.45 -0.82
C ASN A 125 24.99 20.92 -0.37
N THR A 126 24.87 21.62 0.76
CA THR A 126 23.60 22.13 1.30
C THR A 126 22.79 22.94 0.30
N ASN A 127 23.44 23.78 -0.52
CA ASN A 127 22.75 24.59 -1.52
C ASN A 127 22.24 23.73 -2.67
N MET A 128 22.98 22.69 -3.07
CA MET A 128 22.50 21.71 -4.05
C MET A 128 21.31 20.93 -3.49
N TRP A 129 21.37 20.50 -2.22
CA TRP A 129 20.27 19.80 -1.56
C TRP A 129 19.00 20.65 -1.54
N ARG A 130 19.11 21.90 -1.10
CA ARG A 130 17.98 22.84 -1.01
C ARG A 130 17.51 23.42 -2.34
N HIS A 131 18.23 23.16 -3.42
CA HIS A 131 17.90 23.69 -4.73
C HIS A 131 16.51 23.17 -5.18
N PRO A 132 15.63 24.03 -5.72
CA PRO A 132 14.28 23.61 -6.14
C PRO A 132 14.28 22.44 -7.13
N ALA A 133 15.25 22.39 -8.04
CA ALA A 133 15.37 21.26 -8.98
C ALA A 133 15.65 19.92 -8.26
N THR A 134 16.52 19.92 -7.25
CA THR A 134 16.82 18.71 -6.47
C THR A 134 15.60 18.26 -5.68
N GLN A 135 14.90 19.21 -5.04
CA GLN A 135 13.67 18.92 -4.30
C GLN A 135 12.55 18.42 -5.22
N HIS A 136 12.43 18.98 -6.43
CA HIS A 136 11.52 18.50 -7.46
C HIS A 136 11.84 17.05 -7.87
N ASN A 137 13.11 16.77 -8.19
CA ASN A 137 13.56 15.43 -8.59
C ASN A 137 13.33 14.41 -7.47
N LEU A 138 13.55 14.80 -6.21
CA LEU A 138 13.23 13.96 -5.06
C LEU A 138 11.74 13.63 -5.00
N GLY A 139 10.87 14.63 -5.21
CA GLY A 139 9.41 14.42 -5.28
C GLY A 139 9.01 13.47 -6.42
N VAL A 140 9.61 13.61 -7.61
CA VAL A 140 9.36 12.72 -8.75
C VAL A 140 9.77 11.30 -8.43
N LEU A 141 10.97 11.09 -7.86
CA LEU A 141 11.47 9.77 -7.50
C LEU A 141 10.63 9.14 -6.39
N ALA A 142 10.29 9.89 -5.34
CA ALA A 142 9.41 9.43 -4.26
C ALA A 142 8.03 9.02 -4.79
N GLY A 143 7.46 9.79 -5.72
CA GLY A 143 6.20 9.46 -6.39
C GLY A 143 6.26 8.18 -7.24
N ARG A 144 7.47 7.71 -7.59
CA ARG A 144 7.73 6.46 -8.31
C ARG A 144 8.11 5.29 -7.39
N GLY A 145 7.99 5.45 -6.06
CA GLY A 145 8.28 4.40 -5.09
C GLY A 145 9.73 4.38 -4.56
N ALA A 146 10.54 5.39 -4.89
CA ALA A 146 11.88 5.51 -4.34
C ALA A 146 11.86 5.77 -2.82
N VAL A 147 12.71 5.06 -2.08
CA VAL A 147 12.89 5.25 -0.64
C VAL A 147 14.17 6.04 -0.40
N PHE A 148 14.17 6.96 0.58
CA PHE A 148 15.33 7.79 0.90
C PHE A 148 15.82 7.54 2.33
N VAL A 149 17.13 7.68 2.55
CA VAL A 149 17.77 7.66 3.88
C VAL A 149 18.80 8.79 3.98
N GLY A 150 18.60 9.70 4.92
CA GLY A 150 19.35 10.95 4.99
C GLY A 150 18.88 11.99 3.95
N PRO A 151 19.70 13.01 3.65
CA PRO A 151 21.06 13.25 4.16
C PRO A 151 21.09 13.65 5.64
N ASP A 152 22.27 13.59 6.25
CA ASP A 152 22.53 14.00 7.62
C ASP A 152 23.00 15.48 7.70
N ARG A 153 22.98 16.04 8.91
CA ARG A 153 23.47 17.39 9.24
C ARG A 153 24.89 17.32 9.78
N GLY A 154 25.81 18.09 9.21
CA GLY A 154 27.17 18.19 9.75
C GLY A 154 28.10 19.02 8.88
N GLU A 155 29.39 18.99 9.20
CA GLU A 155 30.43 19.56 8.34
C GLU A 155 30.51 18.81 7.01
N LEU A 156 30.50 19.58 5.93
CA LEU A 156 30.63 19.11 4.55
C LEU A 156 32.07 19.31 4.08
N ALA A 157 32.51 18.52 3.09
CA ALA A 157 33.87 18.60 2.54
C ALA A 157 34.24 19.99 1.97
N CYS A 158 33.25 20.83 1.67
CA CYS A 158 33.44 22.21 1.23
C CYS A 158 33.56 23.24 2.38
N GLY A 159 33.60 22.80 3.64
CA GLY A 159 33.73 23.66 4.82
C GLY A 159 32.42 24.26 5.35
N TRP A 160 31.26 23.84 4.83
CA TRP A 160 29.94 24.31 5.28
C TRP A 160 29.37 23.37 6.34
N VAL A 161 28.66 23.91 7.34
CA VAL A 161 27.86 23.11 8.27
C VAL A 161 26.39 23.14 7.84
N GLY A 162 25.82 22.00 7.48
CA GLY A 162 24.45 21.94 7.00
C GLY A 162 23.95 20.55 6.62
N GLU A 163 22.74 20.49 6.08
CA GLU A 163 22.11 19.27 5.55
C GLU A 163 22.72 18.93 4.20
N GLY A 164 23.08 17.67 3.98
CA GLY A 164 23.66 17.25 2.69
C GLY A 164 24.78 16.23 2.81
N ARG A 165 25.25 15.97 4.04
CA ARG A 165 26.24 14.92 4.31
C ARG A 165 25.60 13.56 4.06
N MET A 166 26.31 12.66 3.39
CA MET A 166 25.86 11.27 3.30
C MET A 166 25.72 10.70 4.71
N ILE A 167 24.53 10.17 5.00
CA ILE A 167 24.24 9.51 6.27
C ILE A 167 25.17 8.30 6.47
N ASP A 168 25.45 7.95 7.72
CA ASP A 168 26.49 6.97 7.99
C ASP A 168 26.11 5.55 7.55
N PRO A 169 27.08 4.76 7.07
CA PRO A 169 26.83 3.43 6.52
C PRO A 169 25.97 2.51 7.40
N PRO A 170 26.15 2.44 8.75
CA PRO A 170 25.30 1.60 9.59
C PRO A 170 23.80 1.93 9.51
N VAL A 171 23.45 3.21 9.32
CA VAL A 171 22.04 3.64 9.19
C VAL A 171 21.48 3.20 7.83
N ILE A 172 22.29 3.29 6.78
CA ILE A 172 21.92 2.77 5.45
C ILE A 172 21.69 1.25 5.52
N VAL A 173 22.57 0.51 6.21
CA VAL A 173 22.43 -0.94 6.39
C VAL A 173 21.17 -1.28 7.18
N ALA A 174 20.87 -0.57 8.26
CA ALA A 174 19.64 -0.78 9.03
C ALA A 174 18.41 -0.59 8.13
N ARG A 175 18.35 0.51 7.36
CA ARG A 175 17.25 0.78 6.45
C ARG A 175 17.15 -0.25 5.32
N ALA A 176 18.29 -0.70 4.78
CA ALA A 176 18.33 -1.76 3.78
C ALA A 176 17.77 -3.08 4.34
N ARG A 177 18.15 -3.45 5.57
CA ARG A 177 17.64 -4.64 6.25
C ARG A 177 16.15 -4.57 6.50
N GLU A 178 15.60 -3.42 6.88
CA GLU A 178 14.14 -3.25 7.02
C GLU A 178 13.41 -3.48 5.70
N LEU A 179 13.94 -2.96 4.60
CA LEU A 179 13.36 -3.16 3.27
C LEU A 179 13.46 -4.64 2.83
N LEU A 180 14.58 -5.29 3.10
CA LEU A 180 14.82 -6.70 2.78
C LEU A 180 14.04 -7.68 3.68
N ALA A 181 13.86 -7.35 4.96
CA ALA A 181 13.13 -8.17 5.94
C ALA A 181 11.61 -8.00 5.84
N SER A 182 11.11 -7.11 4.98
CA SER A 182 9.70 -7.11 4.59
C SER A 182 9.43 -8.37 3.74
N GLU A 183 9.15 -9.47 4.44
CA GLU A 183 9.36 -10.88 4.06
C GLU A 183 8.64 -11.41 2.80
N GLU A 184 8.09 -10.58 1.91
CA GLU A 184 7.58 -11.05 0.62
C GLU A 184 7.23 -9.84 -0.23
N ARG A 185 8.13 -9.53 -1.19
CA ARG A 185 8.02 -8.50 -2.24
C ARG A 185 7.45 -7.19 -1.71
N GLY A 186 8.34 -6.20 -1.50
CA GLY A 186 8.07 -4.92 -0.83
C GLY A 186 6.65 -4.37 -0.98
N PRO A 187 6.15 -3.59 0.00
CA PRO A 187 4.73 -3.29 0.20
C PRO A 187 3.92 -3.08 -1.08
N GLU A 188 4.49 -2.43 -2.09
CA GLU A 188 3.99 -2.18 -3.45
C GLU A 188 3.60 -3.40 -4.32
N ARG A 189 3.96 -4.65 -4.00
CA ARG A 189 3.50 -5.83 -4.80
C ARG A 189 3.02 -7.02 -3.98
N SER A 190 2.71 -6.79 -2.72
CA SER A 190 2.29 -7.84 -1.78
C SER A 190 1.00 -8.57 -2.18
N TRP A 191 0.19 -8.00 -3.07
CA TRP A 191 -1.06 -8.59 -3.59
C TRP A 191 -0.99 -8.90 -5.09
N GLN A 192 0.21 -8.96 -5.68
CA GLN A 192 0.38 -9.23 -7.11
C GLN A 192 -0.30 -10.53 -7.54
N GLY A 193 -1.14 -10.45 -8.57
CA GLY A 193 -1.81 -11.61 -9.16
C GLY A 193 -3.00 -12.13 -8.36
N ARG A 194 -3.40 -11.43 -7.30
CA ARG A 194 -4.62 -11.71 -6.53
C ARG A 194 -5.77 -10.88 -7.05
N ARG A 195 -6.98 -11.42 -6.95
CA ARG A 195 -8.22 -10.71 -7.25
C ARG A 195 -8.89 -10.24 -5.97
N VAL A 196 -9.14 -8.94 -5.89
CA VAL A 196 -9.77 -8.29 -4.72
C VAL A 196 -11.06 -7.60 -5.15
N LEU A 197 -12.16 -7.99 -4.52
CA LEU A 197 -13.46 -7.37 -4.70
C LEU A 197 -13.78 -6.51 -3.49
N VAL A 198 -14.14 -5.24 -3.71
CA VAL A 198 -14.42 -4.28 -2.63
C VAL A 198 -15.80 -3.68 -2.83
N SER A 199 -16.62 -3.63 -1.78
CA SER A 199 -17.82 -2.80 -1.76
C SER A 199 -17.58 -1.50 -0.99
N ALA A 200 -18.10 -0.37 -1.49
CA ALA A 200 -17.92 0.93 -0.85
C ALA A 200 -19.14 1.85 -1.03
N GLY A 201 -19.22 2.88 -0.19
CA GLY A 201 -20.31 3.87 -0.23
C GLY A 201 -21.57 3.40 0.50
N PRO A 202 -22.62 4.22 0.54
CA PRO A 202 -23.91 3.83 1.09
C PRO A 202 -24.77 3.10 0.06
N THR A 203 -25.92 2.56 0.45
CA THR A 203 -27.01 2.20 -0.49
C THR A 203 -28.25 3.02 -0.18
N ARG A 204 -29.13 3.19 -1.18
CA ARG A 204 -30.37 3.95 -1.06
C ARG A 204 -31.57 3.01 -1.00
N ALA A 205 -32.37 3.16 0.06
CA ALA A 205 -33.67 2.53 0.18
C ALA A 205 -34.74 3.54 -0.25
N TYR A 206 -35.19 3.44 -1.50
CA TYR A 206 -36.13 4.39 -2.12
C TYR A 206 -37.55 4.22 -1.59
N LEU A 207 -38.13 5.32 -1.09
CA LEU A 207 -39.55 5.42 -0.74
C LEU A 207 -40.40 5.74 -1.96
N ASP A 208 -39.87 6.64 -2.80
CA ASP A 208 -40.39 7.07 -4.08
C ASP A 208 -39.20 7.46 -4.98
N PRO A 209 -39.39 7.84 -6.26
CA PRO A 209 -38.27 8.17 -7.15
C PRO A 209 -37.44 9.40 -6.72
N VAL A 210 -37.86 10.14 -5.70
CA VAL A 210 -37.24 11.40 -5.26
C VAL A 210 -36.62 11.26 -3.87
N ARG A 211 -37.15 10.38 -3.02
CA ARG A 211 -36.81 10.27 -1.60
C ARG A 211 -36.33 8.87 -1.26
N PHE A 212 -35.25 8.81 -0.48
CA PHE A 212 -34.67 7.56 -0.02
C PHE A 212 -34.10 7.71 1.38
N LEU A 213 -33.98 6.59 2.09
CA LEU A 213 -33.19 6.46 3.30
C LEU A 213 -31.79 5.96 2.91
N THR A 214 -30.75 6.58 3.49
CA THR A 214 -29.34 6.22 3.23
C THR A 214 -28.51 6.40 4.49
N ASN A 215 -27.43 5.63 4.59
CA ASN A 215 -26.39 5.84 5.59
C ASN A 215 -25.50 7.02 5.20
N ALA A 216 -24.94 7.73 6.20
CA ALA A 216 -24.01 8.86 6.01
C ALA A 216 -22.57 8.40 5.67
N SER A 217 -22.44 7.42 4.78
CA SER A 217 -21.14 6.90 4.36
C SER A 217 -20.55 7.72 3.23
N THR A 218 -19.28 8.12 3.37
CA THR A 218 -18.53 8.79 2.30
C THR A 218 -17.83 7.80 1.37
N GLY A 219 -17.91 6.49 1.65
CA GLY A 219 -17.19 5.44 0.92
C GLY A 219 -15.66 5.44 1.10
N ALA A 220 -15.09 6.41 1.83
CA ALA A 220 -13.64 6.65 1.87
C ALA A 220 -12.81 5.42 2.26
N MET A 221 -13.29 4.59 3.19
CA MET A 221 -12.55 3.40 3.63
C MET A 221 -12.47 2.33 2.54
N GLY A 222 -13.59 2.04 1.85
CA GLY A 222 -13.60 1.06 0.76
C GLY A 222 -12.77 1.53 -0.44
N PHE A 223 -12.83 2.82 -0.78
CA PHE A 223 -11.97 3.41 -1.80
C PHE A 223 -10.48 3.31 -1.44
N ALA A 224 -10.12 3.56 -0.18
CA ALA A 224 -8.74 3.42 0.29
C ALA A 224 -8.24 1.97 0.20
N ILE A 225 -9.08 0.98 0.54
CA ILE A 225 -8.74 -0.44 0.38
C ILE A 225 -8.53 -0.79 -1.08
N ALA A 226 -9.43 -0.35 -1.97
CA ALA A 226 -9.30 -0.61 -3.40
C ALA A 226 -8.03 0.04 -3.98
N GLU A 227 -7.74 1.30 -3.62
CA GLU A 227 -6.54 2.02 -4.05
C GLU A 227 -5.26 1.32 -3.58
N VAL A 228 -5.19 0.94 -2.30
CA VAL A 228 -4.00 0.29 -1.75
C VAL A 228 -3.86 -1.12 -2.34
N ALA A 229 -4.93 -1.90 -2.46
CA ALA A 229 -4.85 -3.22 -3.09
C ALA A 229 -4.34 -3.16 -4.54
N ALA A 230 -4.85 -2.21 -5.34
CA ALA A 230 -4.39 -2.02 -6.72
C ALA A 230 -2.92 -1.57 -6.78
N ARG A 231 -2.52 -0.63 -5.92
CA ARG A 231 -1.11 -0.24 -5.76
C ARG A 231 -0.21 -1.39 -5.35
N ARG A 232 -0.76 -2.39 -4.64
CA ARG A 232 -0.09 -3.62 -4.20
C ARG A 232 -0.12 -4.73 -5.26
N GLY A 233 -0.57 -4.45 -6.49
CA GLY A 233 -0.55 -5.36 -7.64
C GLY A 233 -1.78 -6.27 -7.80
N ALA A 234 -2.83 -6.07 -7.00
CA ALA A 234 -4.07 -6.83 -7.14
C ALA A 234 -4.85 -6.42 -8.40
N ASP A 235 -5.59 -7.37 -8.98
CA ASP A 235 -6.72 -7.08 -9.87
C ASP A 235 -7.93 -6.69 -9.02
N VAL A 236 -8.33 -5.42 -9.07
CA VAL A 236 -9.32 -4.86 -8.16
C VAL A 236 -10.60 -4.48 -8.88
N THR A 237 -11.72 -5.01 -8.38
CA THR A 237 -13.06 -4.53 -8.73
C THR A 237 -13.71 -3.86 -7.53
N LEU A 238 -14.21 -2.64 -7.73
CA LEU A 238 -14.88 -1.82 -6.73
C LEU A 238 -16.36 -1.67 -7.09
N VAL A 239 -17.25 -2.27 -6.30
CA VAL A 239 -18.70 -2.05 -6.40
C VAL A 239 -19.07 -0.89 -5.48
N ALA A 240 -19.38 0.26 -6.07
CA ALA A 240 -19.59 1.51 -5.36
C ALA A 240 -21.07 1.90 -5.36
N GLY A 241 -21.60 2.17 -4.17
CA GLY A 241 -22.83 2.93 -3.99
C GLY A 241 -22.66 4.41 -4.39
N PRO A 242 -23.73 5.24 -4.28
CA PRO A 242 -23.69 6.63 -4.75
C PRO A 242 -22.74 7.49 -3.90
N VAL A 243 -21.56 7.77 -4.47
CA VAL A 243 -20.53 8.67 -3.91
C VAL A 243 -19.80 9.45 -5.01
N GLU A 244 -19.45 10.70 -4.72
CA GLU A 244 -18.67 11.59 -5.60
C GLU A 244 -17.15 11.43 -5.35
N ARG A 245 -16.64 10.20 -5.50
CA ARG A 245 -15.21 9.91 -5.41
C ARG A 245 -14.68 9.44 -6.75
N ALA A 246 -13.50 9.91 -7.14
CA ALA A 246 -12.81 9.43 -8.33
C ALA A 246 -12.41 7.96 -8.16
N THR A 247 -12.48 7.19 -9.25
CA THR A 247 -12.01 5.80 -9.27
C THR A 247 -10.48 5.79 -9.14
N PRO A 248 -9.90 5.02 -8.20
CA PRO A 248 -8.45 4.91 -8.09
C PRO A 248 -7.82 4.28 -9.34
N ALA A 249 -6.57 4.63 -9.63
CA ALA A 249 -5.85 4.05 -10.75
C ALA A 249 -5.71 2.52 -10.61
N GLY A 250 -5.91 1.79 -11.71
CA GLY A 250 -5.83 0.32 -11.71
C GLY A 250 -7.04 -0.39 -11.09
N VAL A 251 -8.11 0.33 -10.75
CA VAL A 251 -9.36 -0.24 -10.20
C VAL A 251 -10.46 -0.18 -11.25
N ARG A 252 -11.16 -1.29 -11.47
CA ARG A 252 -12.42 -1.31 -12.25
C ARG A 252 -13.59 -1.01 -11.32
N ARG A 253 -14.38 0.02 -11.64
CA ARG A 253 -15.55 0.41 -10.85
C ARG A 253 -16.86 -0.07 -11.49
N VAL A 254 -17.78 -0.54 -10.66
CA VAL A 254 -19.18 -0.81 -11.00
C VAL A 254 -20.05 0.03 -10.07
N ASP A 255 -20.88 0.89 -10.64
CA ASP A 255 -21.80 1.76 -9.88
C ASP A 255 -23.15 1.08 -9.64
N VAL A 256 -23.64 1.18 -8.42
CA VAL A 256 -24.93 0.66 -7.97
C VAL A 256 -25.63 1.67 -7.07
N GLU A 257 -26.94 1.54 -6.89
CA GLU A 257 -27.70 2.44 -6.01
C GLU A 257 -28.31 1.72 -4.81
N THR A 258 -28.82 0.51 -5.00
CA THR A 258 -29.56 -0.25 -3.99
C THR A 258 -28.75 -1.41 -3.41
N ALA A 259 -29.21 -1.96 -2.30
CA ALA A 259 -28.59 -3.12 -1.68
C ALA A 259 -28.68 -4.37 -2.58
N GLU A 260 -29.79 -4.50 -3.29
CA GLU A 260 -30.08 -5.59 -4.22
C GLU A 260 -29.17 -5.52 -5.45
N GLN A 261 -29.00 -4.33 -6.05
CA GLN A 261 -28.05 -4.12 -7.14
C GLN A 261 -26.60 -4.39 -6.69
N MET A 262 -26.25 -3.97 -5.47
CA MET A 262 -24.93 -4.24 -4.91
C MET A 262 -24.70 -5.75 -4.74
N LEU A 263 -25.68 -6.48 -4.20
CA LEU A 263 -25.62 -7.94 -4.09
C LEU A 263 -25.46 -8.59 -5.46
N GLU A 264 -26.28 -8.21 -6.44
CA GLU A 264 -26.23 -8.78 -7.79
C GLU A 264 -24.88 -8.55 -8.47
N ALA A 265 -24.35 -7.32 -8.38
CA ALA A 265 -23.05 -6.98 -8.95
C ALA A 265 -21.91 -7.80 -8.30
N LEU A 266 -21.88 -7.88 -6.97
CA LEU A 266 -20.86 -8.66 -6.26
C LEU A 266 -20.97 -10.17 -6.55
N ASP A 267 -22.19 -10.71 -6.59
CA ASP A 267 -22.48 -12.11 -6.90
C ASP A 267 -22.08 -12.47 -8.34
N ALA A 268 -22.33 -11.57 -9.30
CA ALA A 268 -21.89 -11.73 -10.69
C ALA A 268 -20.36 -11.77 -10.80
N GLU A 269 -19.66 -10.87 -10.10
CA GLU A 269 -18.20 -10.85 -10.07
C GLU A 269 -17.63 -12.14 -9.47
N LEU A 270 -18.21 -12.65 -8.39
CA LEU A 270 -17.77 -13.91 -7.77
C LEU A 270 -18.05 -15.14 -8.64
N ARG A 271 -19.17 -15.15 -9.40
CA ARG A 271 -19.43 -16.22 -10.38
C ARG A 271 -18.49 -16.21 -11.58
N ALA A 272 -17.91 -15.04 -11.92
CA ALA A 272 -17.02 -14.93 -13.07
C ALA A 272 -15.64 -15.60 -12.87
N GLY A 273 -15.25 -15.88 -11.61
CA GLY A 273 -13.99 -16.54 -11.32
C GLY A 273 -13.58 -16.45 -9.85
N PRO A 274 -12.50 -17.15 -9.45
CA PRO A 274 -12.02 -17.15 -8.07
C PRO A 274 -11.66 -15.73 -7.60
N CYS A 275 -11.86 -15.45 -6.32
CA CYS A 275 -11.53 -14.17 -5.70
C CYS A 275 -10.84 -14.43 -4.36
N ASP A 276 -9.65 -13.85 -4.16
CA ASP A 276 -8.87 -14.07 -2.95
C ASP A 276 -9.45 -13.31 -1.74
N LEU A 277 -9.98 -12.10 -1.96
CA LEU A 277 -10.52 -11.25 -0.90
C LEU A 277 -11.77 -10.50 -1.36
N VAL A 278 -12.84 -10.61 -0.57
CA VAL A 278 -14.02 -9.75 -0.65
C VAL A 278 -14.08 -8.84 0.58
N ALA A 279 -13.80 -7.55 0.39
CA ALA A 279 -13.89 -6.54 1.43
C ALA A 279 -15.26 -5.86 1.41
N MET A 280 -16.11 -6.22 2.37
CA MET A 280 -17.48 -5.73 2.51
C MET A 280 -17.52 -4.47 3.38
N VAL A 281 -17.19 -3.32 2.77
CA VAL A 281 -17.03 -2.02 3.45
C VAL A 281 -18.21 -1.07 3.23
N ALA A 282 -19.09 -1.38 2.28
CA ALA A 282 -20.27 -0.57 2.01
C ALA A 282 -21.20 -0.47 3.23
N ALA A 283 -21.78 0.71 3.43
CA ALA A 283 -22.80 0.94 4.44
C ALA A 283 -24.18 0.65 3.86
N VAL A 284 -24.50 -0.63 3.76
CA VAL A 284 -25.78 -1.13 3.23
C VAL A 284 -26.94 -0.72 4.16
N ALA A 285 -28.06 -0.30 3.58
CA ALA A 285 -29.26 0.04 4.32
C ALA A 285 -29.87 -1.21 4.97
N ASP A 286 -30.09 -1.15 6.29
CA ASP A 286 -30.64 -2.29 7.05
C ASP A 286 -32.14 -2.50 6.82
N LEU A 287 -32.85 -1.48 6.34
CA LEU A 287 -34.29 -1.51 6.08
C LEU A 287 -34.60 -1.08 4.64
N ARG A 288 -35.67 -1.63 4.09
CA ARG A 288 -36.26 -1.18 2.83
C ARG A 288 -37.78 -1.03 2.94
N PRO A 289 -38.40 -0.13 2.15
CA PRO A 289 -39.85 -0.06 2.06
C PRO A 289 -40.43 -1.34 1.46
N ARG A 290 -41.55 -1.82 2.02
CA ARG A 290 -42.26 -3.00 1.51
C ARG A 290 -42.89 -2.77 0.15
N ASP A 291 -43.48 -1.58 -0.01
CA ASP A 291 -44.19 -1.17 -1.23
C ASP A 291 -43.70 0.23 -1.63
N PRO A 292 -42.54 0.35 -2.28
CA PRO A 292 -42.01 1.63 -2.73
C PRO A 292 -42.91 2.20 -3.83
N SER A 293 -43.23 3.49 -3.72
CA SER A 293 -44.10 4.15 -4.69
C SER A 293 -43.39 4.36 -6.03
N ALA A 294 -44.08 4.07 -7.14
CA ALA A 294 -43.60 4.38 -8.49
C ALA A 294 -43.62 5.89 -8.81
N GLY A 295 -44.39 6.69 -8.06
CA GLY A 295 -44.54 8.13 -8.24
C GLY A 295 -44.20 8.91 -6.97
N LYS A 296 -43.97 10.22 -7.10
CA LYS A 296 -43.67 11.10 -5.96
C LYS A 296 -44.83 11.10 -4.97
N LEU A 297 -44.57 10.74 -3.72
CA LEU A 297 -45.57 10.75 -2.67
C LEU A 297 -45.96 12.18 -2.30
N ASP A 298 -47.27 12.41 -2.15
CA ASP A 298 -47.77 13.62 -1.50
C ASP A 298 -47.44 13.63 0.00
N LYS A 299 -47.80 14.71 0.69
CA LYS A 299 -47.44 14.87 2.11
C LYS A 299 -48.11 13.84 3.02
N GLN A 300 -49.35 13.45 2.76
CA GLN A 300 -50.09 12.50 3.59
C GLN A 300 -49.58 11.07 3.36
N ALA A 301 -49.40 10.70 2.10
CA ALA A 301 -48.87 9.40 1.69
C ALA A 301 -47.42 9.21 2.17
N LEU A 302 -46.60 10.28 2.17
CA LEU A 302 -45.25 10.23 2.72
C LEU A 302 -45.23 9.92 4.22
N VAL A 303 -46.13 10.53 5.01
CA VAL A 303 -46.23 10.25 6.46
C VAL A 303 -46.61 8.79 6.69
N ALA A 304 -47.55 8.26 5.91
CA ALA A 304 -47.93 6.85 5.98
C ALA A 304 -46.76 5.91 5.61
N ALA A 305 -45.98 6.24 4.58
CA ALA A 305 -44.80 5.48 4.15
C ALA A 305 -43.67 5.45 5.20
N MET A 306 -43.65 6.41 6.14
CA MET A 306 -42.70 6.45 7.24
C MET A 306 -43.18 5.68 8.49
N ALA A 307 -44.41 5.17 8.50
CA ALA A 307 -44.93 4.39 9.64
C ALA A 307 -44.23 3.03 9.76
N GLY A 308 -44.08 2.52 10.99
CA GLY A 308 -43.28 1.31 11.26
C GLY A 308 -43.73 0.05 10.49
N GLY A 309 -44.99 -0.06 10.07
CA GLY A 309 -45.49 -1.19 9.28
C GLY A 309 -45.14 -1.17 7.79
N ALA A 310 -44.60 -0.05 7.29
CA ALA A 310 -44.27 0.14 5.87
C ALA A 310 -42.86 -0.36 5.49
N TRP A 311 -42.09 -0.81 6.48
CA TRP A 311 -40.69 -1.22 6.31
C TRP A 311 -40.49 -2.71 6.57
N GLU A 312 -39.46 -3.27 5.96
CA GLU A 312 -38.97 -4.62 6.21
C GLU A 312 -37.44 -4.64 6.20
N GLU A 313 -36.86 -5.74 6.69
CA GLU A 313 -35.42 -5.92 6.68
C GLU A 313 -34.87 -5.93 5.25
N GLY A 314 -33.78 -5.19 5.05
CA GLY A 314 -33.03 -5.18 3.80
C GLY A 314 -32.25 -6.48 3.60
N VAL A 315 -31.75 -6.68 2.39
CA VAL A 315 -30.94 -7.85 2.07
C VAL A 315 -29.60 -7.84 2.82
N ASP A 316 -29.27 -8.95 3.48
CA ASP A 316 -27.99 -9.12 4.13
C ASP A 316 -26.92 -9.52 3.11
N VAL A 317 -26.34 -8.54 2.42
CA VAL A 317 -25.40 -8.76 1.31
C VAL A 317 -24.20 -9.60 1.75
N LEU A 318 -23.57 -9.29 2.89
CA LEU A 318 -22.40 -10.02 3.37
C LEU A 318 -22.74 -11.47 3.72
N ALA A 319 -23.80 -11.72 4.50
CA ALA A 319 -24.15 -13.08 4.88
C ALA A 319 -24.57 -13.92 3.66
N THR A 320 -25.30 -13.31 2.73
CA THR A 320 -25.73 -13.97 1.48
C THR A 320 -24.54 -14.39 0.63
N LEU A 321 -23.57 -13.50 0.41
CA LEU A 321 -22.37 -13.82 -0.38
C LEU A 321 -21.45 -14.81 0.32
N ALA A 322 -21.22 -14.63 1.62
CA ALA A 322 -20.40 -15.54 2.41
C ALA A 322 -20.98 -16.95 2.46
N GLN A 323 -22.31 -17.11 2.41
CA GLN A 323 -22.96 -18.41 2.30
C GLN A 323 -22.79 -19.04 0.91
N ARG A 324 -22.88 -18.24 -0.16
CA ARG A 324 -22.86 -18.73 -1.55
C ARG A 324 -21.46 -19.06 -2.07
N HIS A 325 -20.46 -18.31 -1.64
CA HIS A 325 -19.10 -18.32 -2.23
C HIS A 325 -18.01 -18.57 -1.20
N ARG A 326 -18.32 -19.30 -0.12
CA ARG A 326 -17.36 -19.52 0.98
C ARG A 326 -16.08 -20.21 0.53
N ASP A 327 -16.20 -21.20 -0.35
CA ASP A 327 -15.10 -22.08 -0.71
C ASP A 327 -14.10 -21.35 -1.61
N GLY A 328 -12.92 -21.07 -1.07
CA GLY A 328 -11.84 -20.41 -1.80
C GLY A 328 -11.96 -18.89 -1.90
N THR A 329 -12.78 -18.24 -1.05
CA THR A 329 -12.87 -16.77 -0.99
C THR A 329 -12.87 -16.29 0.46
N PHE A 330 -11.96 -15.37 0.76
CA PHE A 330 -11.87 -14.76 2.09
C PHE A 330 -12.79 -13.54 2.20
N PHE A 331 -13.72 -13.55 3.15
CA PHE A 331 -14.65 -12.44 3.41
C PHE A 331 -14.21 -11.60 4.61
N LEU A 332 -13.93 -10.32 4.35
CA LEU A 332 -13.75 -9.29 5.36
C LEU A 332 -15.03 -8.47 5.52
N GLY A 333 -15.65 -8.52 6.69
CA GLY A 333 -16.76 -7.64 7.06
C GLY A 333 -16.29 -6.35 7.76
N PHE A 334 -17.14 -5.33 7.77
CA PHE A 334 -16.97 -4.13 8.59
C PHE A 334 -18.13 -3.95 9.57
N GLY A 335 -17.84 -3.46 10.78
CA GLY A 335 -18.83 -3.12 11.79
C GLY A 335 -18.52 -1.77 12.43
N ALA A 336 -19.51 -0.89 12.48
CA ALA A 336 -19.43 0.37 13.18
C ALA A 336 -20.26 0.28 14.46
N GLN A 337 -19.71 0.74 15.59
CA GLN A 337 -20.38 0.67 16.88
C GLN A 337 -20.26 2.01 17.62
N THR A 338 -21.38 2.49 18.17
CA THR A 338 -21.35 3.56 19.18
C THR A 338 -21.10 2.94 20.55
N VAL A 339 -20.35 3.64 21.39
CA VAL A 339 -20.05 3.21 22.76
C VAL A 339 -20.45 4.33 23.71
N ASP A 340 -21.33 4.01 24.65
CA ASP A 340 -21.84 4.94 25.65
C ASP A 340 -20.75 5.38 26.64
N GLU A 341 -20.97 6.51 27.29
CA GLU A 341 -20.05 7.01 28.32
C GLU A 341 -19.92 6.02 29.49
N GLY A 342 -18.70 5.84 29.97
CA GLY A 342 -18.38 4.92 31.07
C GLY A 342 -18.20 3.44 30.69
N GLN A 343 -18.47 3.05 29.44
CA GLN A 343 -18.17 1.70 28.96
C GLN A 343 -16.73 1.59 28.44
N GLU A 344 -16.12 0.42 28.65
CA GLU A 344 -14.80 0.12 28.08
C GLU A 344 -14.93 -0.14 26.58
N VAL A 345 -14.40 0.79 25.77
CA VAL A 345 -14.51 0.79 24.31
C VAL A 345 -14.03 -0.52 23.70
N ARG A 346 -12.84 -0.99 24.12
CA ARG A 346 -12.24 -2.20 23.55
C ARG A 346 -13.11 -3.43 23.79
N ALA A 347 -13.63 -3.61 25.00
CA ALA A 347 -14.50 -4.73 25.34
C ALA A 347 -15.78 -4.73 24.50
N ARG A 348 -16.42 -3.56 24.34
CA ARG A 348 -17.64 -3.41 23.52
C ARG A 348 -17.41 -3.67 22.04
N LEU A 349 -16.31 -3.18 21.48
CA LEU A 349 -15.97 -3.47 20.09
C LEU A 349 -15.71 -4.97 19.89
N LEU A 350 -15.00 -5.61 20.82
CA LEU A 350 -14.71 -7.05 20.74
C LEU A 350 -15.98 -7.91 20.80
N GLU A 351 -16.90 -7.60 21.71
CA GLU A 351 -18.22 -8.23 21.83
C GLU A 351 -18.99 -8.11 20.51
N ALA A 352 -19.17 -6.87 20.01
CA ALA A 352 -19.86 -6.60 18.75
C ALA A 352 -19.21 -7.29 17.54
N GLY A 353 -17.87 -7.32 17.51
CA GLY A 353 -17.10 -8.01 16.49
C GLY A 353 -17.38 -9.51 16.46
N ARG A 354 -17.24 -10.19 17.59
CA ARG A 354 -17.50 -11.64 17.70
C ARG A 354 -18.94 -12.00 17.33
N ASP A 355 -19.91 -11.21 17.77
CA ASP A 355 -21.32 -11.45 17.46
C ASP A 355 -21.61 -11.30 15.97
N LYS A 356 -21.10 -10.22 15.36
CA LYS A 356 -21.31 -9.97 13.94
C LYS A 356 -20.55 -10.97 13.07
N LEU A 357 -19.33 -11.37 13.44
CA LEU A 357 -18.56 -12.42 12.76
C LEU A 357 -19.33 -13.75 12.72
N ARG A 358 -19.87 -14.20 13.87
CA ARG A 358 -20.68 -15.42 13.97
C ARG A 358 -21.95 -15.36 13.13
N ARG A 359 -22.71 -14.27 13.24
CA ARG A 359 -23.98 -14.09 12.52
C ARG A 359 -23.80 -13.98 11.00
N LYS A 360 -22.75 -13.31 10.54
CA LYS A 360 -22.51 -13.05 9.10
C LYS A 360 -21.74 -14.18 8.42
N GLY A 361 -21.08 -15.04 9.18
CA GLY A 361 -20.34 -16.19 8.64
C GLY A 361 -19.10 -15.82 7.82
N CYS A 362 -18.56 -14.61 7.99
CA CYS A 362 -17.34 -14.14 7.31
C CYS A 362 -16.06 -14.62 8.02
N ASP A 363 -14.90 -14.40 7.43
CA ASP A 363 -13.60 -14.92 7.91
C ASP A 363 -12.90 -13.94 8.85
N ALA A 364 -13.11 -12.65 8.63
CA ALA A 364 -12.72 -11.61 9.56
C ALA A 364 -13.73 -10.48 9.60
N ILE A 365 -13.71 -9.71 10.68
CA ILE A 365 -14.47 -8.47 10.79
C ILE A 365 -13.62 -7.35 11.39
N PHE A 366 -13.59 -6.21 10.72
CA PHE A 366 -13.03 -4.99 11.27
C PHE A 366 -14.12 -4.18 11.96
N VAL A 367 -13.98 -3.94 13.25
CA VAL A 367 -14.93 -3.19 14.07
C VAL A 367 -14.34 -1.90 14.60
N ASN A 368 -15.02 -0.79 14.35
CA ASN A 368 -14.57 0.54 14.75
C ASN A 368 -15.62 1.29 15.57
N ARG A 369 -15.14 2.16 16.48
CA ARG A 369 -16.00 3.12 17.16
C ARG A 369 -16.39 4.24 16.20
N VAL A 370 -17.66 4.62 16.20
CA VAL A 370 -18.20 5.77 15.45
C VAL A 370 -18.97 6.72 16.37
N GLY A 371 -19.31 7.90 15.86
CA GLY A 371 -20.02 8.93 16.64
C GLY A 371 -19.10 9.77 17.53
N VAL A 372 -17.78 9.70 17.32
CA VAL A 372 -16.78 10.51 18.02
C VAL A 372 -16.01 11.38 17.01
N PRO A 373 -15.61 12.62 17.39
CA PRO A 373 -14.84 13.48 16.49
C PRO A 373 -13.53 12.83 16.01
N GLY A 374 -13.24 12.96 14.71
CA GLY A 374 -11.95 12.54 14.15
C GLY A 374 -11.75 11.03 13.97
N VAL A 375 -12.78 10.19 14.07
CA VAL A 375 -12.68 8.74 13.81
C VAL A 375 -13.92 8.22 13.07
N GLY A 376 -13.70 7.45 12.01
CA GLY A 376 -14.75 6.66 11.37
C GLY A 376 -15.52 7.39 10.25
N PHE A 377 -16.86 7.42 10.34
CA PHE A 377 -17.71 8.06 9.33
C PHE A 377 -17.44 9.57 9.24
N GLY A 378 -17.36 10.09 8.02
CA GLY A 378 -17.13 11.52 7.79
C GLY A 378 -15.74 12.06 8.18
N SER A 379 -14.80 11.21 8.60
CA SER A 379 -13.43 11.59 8.98
C SER A 379 -12.38 11.02 8.01
N ASP A 380 -11.19 11.61 7.96
CA ASP A 380 -10.05 11.11 7.15
C ASP A 380 -9.26 10.00 7.86
N THR A 381 -9.48 9.83 9.16
CA THR A 381 -8.81 8.84 10.01
C THR A 381 -9.78 7.78 10.53
N ASN A 382 -9.25 6.60 10.85
CA ASN A 382 -10.01 5.53 11.48
C ASN A 382 -9.10 4.65 12.36
N THR A 383 -9.70 3.90 13.28
CA THR A 383 -9.05 2.85 14.08
C THR A 383 -10.09 1.86 14.56
N GLY A 384 -9.66 0.67 14.98
CA GLY A 384 -10.55 -0.39 15.40
C GLY A 384 -9.82 -1.69 15.67
N LEU A 385 -10.61 -2.74 15.86
CA LEU A 385 -10.14 -4.10 16.07
C LEU A 385 -10.45 -4.94 14.83
N LEU A 386 -9.48 -5.71 14.37
CA LEU A 386 -9.71 -6.81 13.43
C LEU A 386 -9.88 -8.09 14.24
N VAL A 387 -11.02 -8.75 14.12
CA VAL A 387 -11.33 -10.02 14.78
C VAL A 387 -11.46 -11.09 13.71
N THR A 388 -10.69 -12.17 13.80
CA THR A 388 -10.71 -13.29 12.85
C THR A 388 -11.57 -14.44 13.35
N ARG A 389 -11.93 -15.38 12.46
CA ARG A 389 -12.71 -16.59 12.80
C ARG A 389 -12.01 -17.47 13.82
N ASP A 390 -10.68 -17.46 13.86
CA ASP A 390 -9.86 -18.21 14.82
C ASP A 390 -9.72 -17.47 16.17
N ASP A 391 -10.58 -16.48 16.42
CA ASP A 391 -10.61 -15.63 17.62
C ASP A 391 -9.33 -14.79 17.84
N GLU A 392 -8.48 -14.65 16.82
CA GLU A 392 -7.35 -13.71 16.88
C GLU A 392 -7.86 -12.27 16.80
N VAL A 393 -7.26 -11.40 17.61
CA VAL A 393 -7.64 -9.98 17.71
C VAL A 393 -6.41 -9.13 17.45
N HIS A 394 -6.47 -8.30 16.41
CA HIS A 394 -5.44 -7.32 16.09
C HIS A 394 -5.98 -5.91 16.33
N ASP A 395 -5.26 -5.13 17.13
CA ASP A 395 -5.61 -3.75 17.44
C ASP A 395 -4.85 -2.79 16.52
N ALA A 396 -5.59 -1.91 15.83
CA ALA A 396 -4.99 -0.86 14.99
C ALA A 396 -4.43 0.31 15.82
N GLY A 397 -4.62 0.35 17.14
CA GLY A 397 -4.05 1.35 18.04
C GLY A 397 -4.61 2.75 17.81
N ALA A 398 -3.74 3.76 17.73
CA ALA A 398 -4.17 5.14 17.53
C ALA A 398 -4.85 5.34 16.15
N PRO A 399 -5.80 6.30 16.03
CA PRO A 399 -6.37 6.72 14.75
C PRO A 399 -5.28 7.05 13.74
N ARG A 400 -5.42 6.50 12.53
CA ARG A 400 -4.49 6.68 11.42
C ARG A 400 -5.25 7.01 10.13
N PRO A 401 -4.61 7.63 9.13
CA PRO A 401 -5.22 7.87 7.82
C PRO A 401 -5.82 6.59 7.23
N LYS A 402 -6.98 6.71 6.57
CA LYS A 402 -7.69 5.54 6.01
C LYS A 402 -6.84 4.73 5.01
N VAL A 403 -5.94 5.38 4.27
CA VAL A 403 -4.98 4.73 3.37
C VAL A 403 -3.96 3.88 4.14
N GLU A 404 -3.44 4.39 5.27
CA GLU A 404 -2.53 3.63 6.12
C GLU A 404 -3.24 2.47 6.82
N LEU A 405 -4.48 2.67 7.26
CA LEU A 405 -5.30 1.60 7.83
C LEU A 405 -5.62 0.52 6.78
N ALA A 406 -5.92 0.91 5.55
CA ALA A 406 -6.10 -0.03 4.44
C ALA A 406 -4.86 -0.88 4.20
N GLY A 407 -3.67 -0.26 4.21
CA GLY A 407 -2.40 -0.97 4.14
C GLY A 407 -2.23 -1.97 5.27
N TRP A 408 -2.46 -1.54 6.51
CA TRP A 408 -2.39 -2.39 7.71
C TRP A 408 -3.36 -3.58 7.65
N LEU A 409 -4.60 -3.37 7.20
CA LEU A 409 -5.58 -4.45 7.02
C LEU A 409 -5.08 -5.46 5.98
N LEU A 410 -4.65 -4.98 4.82
CA LEU A 410 -4.16 -5.83 3.73
C LEU A 410 -2.89 -6.61 4.11
N ASP A 411 -2.05 -6.08 5.00
CA ASP A 411 -0.88 -6.80 5.51
C ASP A 411 -1.29 -7.99 6.39
N ARG A 412 -2.30 -7.82 7.24
CA ARG A 412 -2.82 -8.89 8.11
C ARG A 412 -3.60 -9.94 7.33
N LEU A 413 -4.43 -9.51 6.40
CA LEU A 413 -5.27 -10.40 5.60
C LEU A 413 -4.48 -11.23 4.58
N ARG A 414 -3.25 -10.82 4.23
CA ARG A 414 -2.44 -11.53 3.24
C ARG A 414 -2.14 -12.97 3.64
N GLN A 415 -1.83 -13.20 4.92
CA GLN A 415 -1.47 -14.51 5.47
C GLN A 415 -2.69 -15.43 5.57
N GLU A 416 -3.84 -14.87 5.92
CA GLU A 416 -5.09 -15.60 6.10
C GLU A 416 -5.73 -16.00 4.76
N ALA A 417 -5.71 -15.13 3.74
CA ALA A 417 -6.24 -15.41 2.41
C ALA A 417 -5.37 -16.39 1.57
N ARG A 418 -4.40 -17.07 2.17
CA ARG A 418 -3.60 -18.15 1.55
C ARG A 418 -4.04 -19.55 1.94
N ARG A 419 -4.76 -19.66 3.05
CA ARG A 419 -5.33 -20.92 3.55
C ARG A 419 -6.62 -21.19 2.82
#